data_AF-A0A0R5RXP6-F1
#
_entry.id   AF-A0A0R5RXP6-F1
#
_cell.length_a   1.000
_cell.length_b   1.000
_cell.length_c   1.000
_cell.angle_alpha   90.00
_cell.angle_beta   90.00
_cell.angle_gamma   90.00
#
_symmetry.space_group_name_H-M   'P 1'
#
loop_
_entity.id
_entity.type
_entity.pdbx_description
1 polymer ?
#
loop_
_entity_poly.entity_id
_entity_poly.type
_entity_poly.pdbx_seq_one_letter_code
_entity_poly.pdbx_strand_id
1 'polypeptide(L)'
;NPCGHKSGRKYPAVATKVAYEMHKAAKTQLTSRAGGRRTLKANASQGKYGLQGTGNVLDGDNICNISIKHSNAIGDSKNPCHGKDNDHQRFNVGTSWISGDRISKDHKDVYLPPRRQHMCTSNLEHLNTNVSGLKNSSIASNSLLGDVLLAAKEEAEDIKKNYKERNGQIDNKGICRAIRYSFADLGDIIRGRDMWDKNKDATGVQSNLKTVFGKIKSTLNGKYNDDTPDYKKLREDWWEANRHQVWKAMKCEISELKDMSGHHASSSHCGYSKHIPPDDYIPQRLRWMTEWAEWYCKEQSRLYDKLETQCGSCKIKGQCTRGTAECTPCKAACEEYKEEIEKWQRQWNNMLEQYVILYYGAQRNYAGMVLFGTDPDYKQVVDFFKQLHKANGVAASDATKSPYATADRYIHQEIGYAGCNVQTQFCKHKNGSTSSGTENKDKYAFREKPHDHDEALGC
;
A
#
# COMPACT_ATOMS: atom_id res chain seq x y z
N ASN A 1 22.04 5.34 -3.80
CA ASN A 1 21.03 6.27 -3.23
C ASN A 1 21.52 7.71 -3.45
N PRO A 2 20.89 8.49 -4.35
CA PRO A 2 21.29 9.87 -4.65
C PRO A 2 21.05 10.86 -3.51
N CYS A 3 20.20 10.49 -2.54
CA CYS A 3 19.83 11.31 -1.39
C CYS A 3 20.59 10.93 -0.11
N GLY A 4 21.34 9.83 -0.12
CA GLY A 4 22.17 9.38 0.99
C GLY A 4 23.58 9.99 0.98
N HIS A 5 24.27 9.98 2.12
CA HIS A 5 25.65 10.46 2.19
C HIS A 5 26.60 9.62 1.33
N LYS A 6 27.56 10.29 0.67
CA LYS A 6 28.68 9.65 -0.02
C LYS A 6 29.61 9.01 1.01
N SER A 7 29.42 7.71 1.26
CA SER A 7 30.22 6.95 2.21
C SER A 7 31.09 5.88 1.56
N GLY A 8 31.15 5.81 0.23
CA GLY A 8 31.83 4.74 -0.53
C GLY A 8 31.19 3.35 -0.38
N ARG A 9 30.35 3.16 0.64
CA ARG A 9 29.63 1.92 0.97
C ARG A 9 28.32 1.83 0.20
N LYS A 10 28.07 0.69 -0.44
CA LYS A 10 26.77 0.34 -1.02
C LYS A 10 25.90 -0.31 0.06
N TYR A 11 24.70 0.22 0.28
CA TYR A 11 23.71 -0.37 1.19
C TYR A 11 22.67 -1.15 0.37
N PRO A 12 22.36 -2.41 0.73
CA PRO A 12 21.28 -3.16 0.09
C PRO A 12 19.91 -2.64 0.54
N ALA A 13 18.89 -2.80 -0.32
CA ALA A 13 17.49 -2.63 0.10
C ALA A 13 17.11 -3.77 1.06
N VAL A 14 16.55 -3.44 2.21
CA VAL A 14 16.30 -4.40 3.30
C VAL A 14 14.89 -4.34 3.88
N ALA A 15 13.99 -3.45 3.42
CA ALA A 15 12.63 -3.38 3.98
C ALA A 15 11.87 -4.72 3.81
N THR A 16 11.96 -5.35 2.64
CA THR A 16 11.37 -6.69 2.40
C THR A 16 11.99 -7.76 3.30
N LYS A 17 13.30 -7.70 3.54
CA LYS A 17 13.99 -8.63 4.47
C LYS A 17 13.47 -8.45 5.90
N VAL A 18 13.31 -7.21 6.36
CA VAL A 18 12.72 -6.90 7.66
C VAL A 18 11.29 -7.44 7.76
N ALA A 19 10.47 -7.22 6.73
CA ALA A 19 9.11 -7.75 6.68
C ALA A 19 9.08 -9.29 6.81
N TYR A 20 10.01 -10.01 6.18
CA TYR A 20 10.16 -11.46 6.35
C TYR A 20 10.50 -11.86 7.80
N GLU A 21 11.40 -11.14 8.47
CA GLU A 21 11.74 -11.40 9.88
C GLU A 21 10.54 -11.11 10.80
N MET A 22 9.78 -10.04 10.53
CA MET A 22 8.55 -9.74 11.27
C MET A 22 7.48 -10.82 11.10
N HIS A 23 7.35 -11.36 9.89
CA HIS A 23 6.50 -12.52 9.64
C HIS A 23 6.95 -13.77 10.40
N LYS A 24 8.27 -14.04 10.50
CA LYS A 24 8.77 -15.14 11.33
C LYS A 24 8.42 -14.91 12.81
N ALA A 25 8.56 -13.69 13.31
CA ALA A 25 8.18 -13.35 14.67
C ALA A 25 6.67 -13.55 14.92
N ALA A 26 5.81 -13.17 13.96
CA ALA A 26 4.38 -13.39 14.03
C ALA A 26 4.01 -14.89 14.07
N LYS A 27 4.70 -15.74 13.30
CA LYS A 27 4.53 -17.20 13.39
C LYS A 27 4.87 -17.77 14.76
N THR A 28 5.94 -17.28 15.37
CA THR A 28 6.32 -17.67 16.75
C THR A 28 5.26 -17.18 17.75
N GLN A 29 4.76 -15.95 17.60
CA GLN A 29 3.70 -15.40 18.45
C GLN A 29 2.40 -16.21 18.34
N LEU A 30 1.94 -16.53 17.13
CA LEU A 30 0.82 -17.42 16.87
C LEU A 30 0.99 -18.77 17.58
N THR A 31 2.20 -19.34 17.55
CA THR A 31 2.49 -20.59 18.26
C THR A 31 2.35 -20.43 19.76
N SER A 32 2.90 -19.36 20.33
CA SER A 32 2.85 -19.09 21.77
C SER A 32 1.44 -18.77 22.29
N ARG A 33 0.64 -17.99 21.54
CA ARG A 33 -0.70 -17.52 21.96
C ARG A 33 -1.78 -18.54 21.65
N ALA A 34 -1.80 -19.04 20.40
CA ALA A 34 -2.85 -19.94 19.93
C ALA A 34 -2.53 -21.42 20.18
N GLY A 35 -1.30 -21.80 20.53
CA GLY A 35 -0.85 -23.20 20.48
C GLY A 35 -0.56 -23.69 19.06
N GLY A 36 -0.36 -22.75 18.11
CA GLY A 36 0.04 -23.04 16.74
C GLY A 36 -1.03 -22.76 15.70
N ARG A 37 -0.60 -22.77 14.43
CA ARG A 37 -1.46 -22.46 13.27
C ARG A 37 -2.70 -23.34 13.16
N ARG A 38 -2.64 -24.61 13.58
CA ARG A 38 -3.78 -25.54 13.48
C ARG A 38 -5.01 -25.05 14.23
N THR A 39 -4.84 -24.27 15.30
CA THR A 39 -5.95 -23.77 16.11
C THR A 39 -6.75 -22.67 15.41
N LEU A 40 -6.12 -21.84 14.57
CA LEU A 40 -6.77 -20.70 13.91
C LEU A 40 -6.88 -20.86 12.39
N LYS A 41 -6.28 -21.91 11.82
CA LYS A 41 -6.40 -22.22 10.39
C LYS A 41 -7.86 -22.56 10.10
N ALA A 42 -8.52 -21.69 9.36
CA ALA A 42 -9.87 -21.90 8.85
C ALA A 42 -9.85 -22.73 7.57
N ASN A 43 -10.98 -23.34 7.24
CA ASN A 43 -11.22 -24.03 5.99
C ASN A 43 -12.54 -23.56 5.37
N ALA A 44 -12.47 -22.82 4.26
CA ALA A 44 -13.64 -22.33 3.56
C ALA A 44 -14.57 -23.47 3.10
N SER A 45 -14.03 -24.67 2.84
CA SER A 45 -14.89 -25.80 2.44
C SER A 45 -15.84 -26.27 3.52
N GLN A 46 -15.54 -25.95 4.78
CA GLN A 46 -16.37 -26.21 5.96
C GLN A 46 -17.20 -24.98 6.38
N GLY A 47 -17.20 -23.92 5.57
CA GLY A 47 -18.02 -22.73 5.79
C GLY A 47 -19.47 -22.95 5.37
N LYS A 48 -20.36 -22.08 5.86
CA LYS A 48 -21.74 -21.99 5.41
C LYS A 48 -22.01 -20.58 4.89
N TYR A 49 -22.70 -20.49 3.76
CA TYR A 49 -22.87 -19.25 3.01
C TYR A 49 -24.35 -18.91 2.84
N GLY A 50 -24.72 -17.69 3.21
CA GLY A 50 -26.08 -17.17 3.11
C GLY A 50 -26.62 -17.13 1.68
N LEU A 51 -25.74 -16.92 0.69
CA LEU A 51 -26.08 -16.90 -0.74
C LEU A 51 -26.04 -18.28 -1.42
N GLN A 52 -26.19 -19.35 -0.63
CA GLN A 52 -26.41 -20.73 -1.08
C GLN A 52 -25.26 -21.35 -1.90
N GLY A 53 -24.05 -20.79 -1.84
CA GLY A 53 -22.83 -21.45 -2.33
C GLY A 53 -22.49 -22.68 -1.48
N THR A 54 -21.99 -23.73 -2.10
CA THR A 54 -21.64 -24.98 -1.41
C THR A 54 -20.17 -24.98 -1.04
N GLY A 55 -19.84 -24.96 0.25
CA GLY A 55 -18.45 -24.88 0.71
C GLY A 55 -17.55 -25.99 0.15
N ASN A 56 -18.01 -27.24 0.10
CA ASN A 56 -17.21 -28.39 -0.32
C ASN A 56 -16.49 -28.21 -1.67
N VAL A 57 -16.97 -27.34 -2.56
CA VAL A 57 -16.33 -27.06 -3.86
C VAL A 57 -15.07 -26.20 -3.76
N LEU A 58 -14.77 -25.67 -2.57
CA LEU A 58 -13.63 -24.78 -2.28
C LEU A 58 -12.44 -25.50 -1.64
N ASP A 59 -12.46 -26.83 -1.59
CA ASP A 59 -11.43 -27.60 -0.90
C ASP A 59 -10.08 -27.59 -1.63
N GLY A 60 -8.99 -27.43 -0.87
CA GLY A 60 -7.64 -27.54 -1.38
C GLY A 60 -7.34 -26.58 -2.54
N ASP A 61 -7.05 -27.14 -3.72
CA ASP A 61 -6.71 -26.41 -4.95
C ASP A 61 -7.92 -25.85 -5.70
N ASN A 62 -9.14 -26.24 -5.32
CA ASN A 62 -10.37 -25.77 -5.94
C ASN A 62 -10.85 -24.39 -5.43
N ILE A 63 -10.01 -23.68 -4.68
CA ILE A 63 -10.31 -22.34 -4.14
C ILE A 63 -10.73 -21.33 -5.22
N CYS A 64 -10.28 -21.50 -6.46
CA CYS A 64 -10.64 -20.64 -7.59
C CYS A 64 -12.10 -20.80 -8.05
N ASN A 65 -12.81 -21.85 -7.60
CA ASN A 65 -14.25 -22.02 -7.85
C ASN A 65 -15.12 -21.11 -6.97
N ILE A 66 -14.50 -20.32 -6.08
CA ILE A 66 -15.22 -19.34 -5.27
C ILE A 66 -15.91 -18.31 -6.17
N SER A 67 -17.10 -17.93 -5.75
CA SER A 67 -17.98 -17.03 -6.49
C SER A 67 -18.89 -16.30 -5.52
N ILE A 68 -19.66 -15.33 -6.01
CA ILE A 68 -20.60 -14.53 -5.21
C ILE A 68 -21.57 -15.36 -4.35
N LYS A 69 -21.88 -16.61 -4.73
CA LYS A 69 -22.75 -17.51 -3.95
C LYS A 69 -22.11 -17.93 -2.61
N HIS A 70 -20.79 -17.88 -2.51
CA HIS A 70 -20.00 -18.27 -1.33
C HIS A 70 -19.79 -17.09 -0.37
N SER A 71 -20.84 -16.30 -0.14
CA SER A 71 -20.82 -15.08 0.67
C SER A 71 -21.92 -15.09 1.73
N ASN A 72 -21.67 -14.37 2.83
CA ASN A 72 -22.64 -14.09 3.89
C ASN A 72 -23.09 -12.63 3.92
N ALA A 73 -22.81 -11.87 2.87
CA ALA A 73 -23.26 -10.49 2.74
C ALA A 73 -24.78 -10.39 2.50
N ILE A 74 -25.39 -9.27 2.90
CA ILE A 74 -26.78 -8.92 2.58
C ILE A 74 -26.92 -8.32 1.17
N GLY A 75 -28.16 -8.19 0.70
CA GLY A 75 -28.51 -7.80 -0.68
C GLY A 75 -27.96 -6.45 -1.17
N ASP A 76 -27.53 -5.57 -0.26
CA ASP A 76 -26.86 -4.32 -0.60
C ASP A 76 -25.48 -4.54 -1.26
N SER A 77 -24.86 -5.70 -1.06
CA SER A 77 -23.60 -6.10 -1.71
C SER A 77 -23.86 -7.17 -2.78
N LYS A 78 -24.03 -6.75 -4.04
CA LYS A 78 -24.22 -7.68 -5.18
C LYS A 78 -22.98 -8.54 -5.49
N ASN A 79 -21.79 -7.99 -5.25
CA ASN A 79 -20.46 -8.62 -5.35
C ASN A 79 -19.45 -7.76 -4.55
N PRO A 80 -18.21 -8.22 -4.30
CA PRO A 80 -17.24 -7.44 -3.52
C PRO A 80 -16.89 -6.05 -4.09
N CYS A 81 -17.01 -5.85 -5.40
CA CYS A 81 -16.73 -4.58 -6.08
C CYS A 81 -18.00 -3.70 -6.25
N HIS A 82 -19.14 -4.08 -5.68
CA HIS A 82 -20.38 -3.34 -5.87
C HIS A 82 -20.28 -1.91 -5.33
N GLY A 83 -20.59 -0.92 -6.18
CA GLY A 83 -20.54 0.49 -5.83
C GLY A 83 -19.12 1.06 -5.70
N LYS A 84 -18.09 0.31 -6.09
CA LYS A 84 -16.70 0.77 -6.08
C LYS A 84 -16.29 1.33 -7.45
N ASP A 85 -15.55 2.43 -7.44
CA ASP A 85 -14.96 3.10 -8.61
C ASP A 85 -15.94 3.42 -9.77
N ASN A 86 -17.17 3.86 -9.47
CA ASN A 86 -18.16 4.17 -10.52
C ASN A 86 -17.73 5.31 -11.46
N ASP A 87 -16.85 6.20 -11.01
CA ASP A 87 -16.27 7.32 -11.77
C ASP A 87 -14.93 6.96 -12.45
N HIS A 88 -14.51 5.70 -12.33
CA HIS A 88 -13.32 5.13 -12.98
C HIS A 88 -12.02 5.88 -12.69
N GLN A 89 -11.83 6.33 -11.45
CA GLN A 89 -10.68 7.12 -10.99
C GLN A 89 -9.58 6.30 -10.32
N ARG A 90 -9.87 5.05 -9.91
CA ARG A 90 -8.99 4.19 -9.12
C ARG A 90 -7.55 4.08 -9.64
N PHE A 91 -7.39 4.04 -10.96
CA PHE A 91 -6.09 3.91 -11.64
C PHE A 91 -5.84 5.01 -12.67
N ASN A 92 -6.59 6.13 -12.62
CA ASN A 92 -6.31 7.25 -13.49
C ASN A 92 -5.07 8.02 -13.01
N VAL A 93 -4.17 8.31 -13.94
CA VAL A 93 -3.00 9.15 -13.67
C VAL A 93 -3.48 10.59 -13.42
N GLY A 94 -3.02 11.20 -12.33
CA GLY A 94 -3.43 12.54 -11.90
C GLY A 94 -4.59 12.58 -10.90
N THR A 95 -5.18 11.43 -10.56
CA THR A 95 -6.20 11.37 -9.50
C THR A 95 -5.60 11.82 -8.17
N SER A 96 -6.25 12.81 -7.55
CA SER A 96 -5.82 13.38 -6.26
C SER A 96 -6.06 12.41 -5.11
N TRP A 97 -5.10 12.35 -4.19
CA TRP A 97 -5.19 11.54 -2.97
C TRP A 97 -5.83 12.36 -1.85
N ILE A 98 -6.86 11.80 -1.21
CA ILE A 98 -7.57 12.45 -0.11
C ILE A 98 -6.83 12.24 1.23
N SER A 99 -6.93 13.20 2.14
CA SER A 99 -6.24 13.20 3.45
C SER A 99 -7.06 13.91 4.54
N GLY A 100 -6.52 14.03 5.75
CA GLY A 100 -7.13 14.75 6.86
C GLY A 100 -8.31 14.00 7.50
N ASP A 101 -9.22 14.77 8.11
CA ASP A 101 -10.32 14.24 8.94
C ASP A 101 -11.32 13.37 8.16
N ARG A 102 -11.29 13.41 6.82
CA ARG A 102 -12.08 12.51 5.95
C ARG A 102 -11.56 11.07 6.00
N ILE A 103 -10.29 10.88 6.34
CA ILE A 103 -9.63 9.58 6.46
C ILE A 103 -9.58 9.15 7.91
N SER A 104 -8.96 9.99 8.74
CA SER A 104 -8.74 9.73 10.15
C SER A 104 -8.58 11.03 10.93
N LYS A 105 -9.04 11.02 12.19
CA LYS A 105 -8.74 12.13 13.13
C LYS A 105 -7.34 12.01 13.71
N ASP A 106 -6.81 10.79 13.76
CA ASP A 106 -5.55 10.43 14.41
C ASP A 106 -4.39 10.39 13.39
N HIS A 107 -4.70 10.36 12.09
CA HIS A 107 -3.74 10.27 10.98
C HIS A 107 -3.96 11.33 9.90
N LYS A 108 -3.89 12.61 10.26
CA LYS A 108 -4.20 13.71 9.33
C LYS A 108 -3.19 13.86 8.19
N ASP A 109 -1.99 13.36 8.39
CA ASP A 109 -0.85 13.40 7.48
C ASP A 109 -0.80 12.20 6.51
N VAL A 110 -1.78 11.30 6.60
CA VAL A 110 -1.92 10.15 5.70
C VAL A 110 -2.73 10.51 4.47
N TYR A 111 -2.22 10.10 3.31
CA TYR A 111 -2.88 10.23 2.01
C TYR A 111 -3.40 8.86 1.58
N LEU A 112 -4.71 8.75 1.36
CA LEU A 112 -5.38 7.51 0.97
C LEU A 112 -5.15 7.21 -0.52
N PRO A 113 -4.57 6.05 -0.89
CA PRO A 113 -4.47 5.66 -2.29
C PRO A 113 -5.87 5.47 -2.91
N PRO A 114 -6.13 5.99 -4.14
CA PRO A 114 -7.37 5.71 -4.86
C PRO A 114 -7.64 4.21 -5.01
N ARG A 115 -6.59 3.39 -5.20
CA ARG A 115 -6.70 1.92 -5.18
C ARG A 115 -7.36 1.40 -3.91
N ARG A 116 -6.96 1.87 -2.72
CA ARG A 116 -7.53 1.48 -1.42
C ARG A 116 -8.92 2.04 -1.22
N GLN A 117 -9.16 3.29 -1.64
CA GLN A 117 -10.45 3.95 -1.54
C GLN A 117 -11.56 3.15 -2.24
N HIS A 118 -11.23 2.58 -3.40
CA HIS A 118 -12.16 1.80 -4.21
C HIS A 118 -11.88 0.30 -4.17
N MET A 119 -11.33 -0.20 -3.06
CA MET A 119 -11.05 -1.62 -2.87
C MET A 119 -12.34 -2.46 -2.85
N CYS A 120 -12.30 -3.65 -3.46
CA CYS A 120 -13.43 -4.56 -3.53
C CYS A 120 -13.68 -5.27 -2.18
N THR A 121 -14.28 -4.56 -1.23
CA THR A 121 -14.61 -5.08 0.12
C THR A 121 -16.09 -4.96 0.47
N SER A 122 -16.97 -4.68 -0.49
CA SER A 122 -18.41 -4.46 -0.26
C SER A 122 -19.06 -5.64 0.48
N ASN A 123 -18.69 -6.88 0.16
CA ASN A 123 -19.21 -8.05 0.87
C ASN A 123 -18.82 -8.08 2.35
N LEU A 124 -17.63 -7.60 2.70
CA LEU A 124 -17.16 -7.49 4.09
C LEU A 124 -17.85 -6.33 4.85
N GLU A 125 -18.15 -5.24 4.12
CA GLU A 125 -18.87 -4.06 4.64
C GLU A 125 -20.31 -4.42 5.02
N HIS A 126 -20.91 -5.35 4.27
CA HIS A 126 -22.31 -5.75 4.38
C HIS A 126 -22.52 -7.18 4.92
N LEU A 127 -21.59 -7.72 5.73
CA LEU A 127 -21.75 -9.05 6.33
C LEU A 127 -23.00 -9.14 7.21
N ASN A 128 -23.82 -10.16 7.00
CA ASN A 128 -24.89 -10.50 7.93
C ASN A 128 -24.36 -11.40 9.05
N THR A 129 -23.95 -10.81 10.17
CA THR A 129 -23.40 -11.57 11.31
C THR A 129 -24.41 -12.49 12.00
N ASN A 130 -25.70 -12.39 11.66
CA ASN A 130 -26.77 -13.21 12.22
C ASN A 130 -27.10 -14.47 11.40
N VAL A 131 -26.56 -14.62 10.17
CA VAL A 131 -26.77 -15.84 9.39
C VAL A 131 -25.99 -17.01 9.97
N SER A 132 -26.47 -18.22 9.69
CA SER A 132 -25.91 -19.45 10.29
C SER A 132 -24.40 -19.61 10.10
N GLY A 133 -23.82 -19.13 9.00
CA GLY A 133 -22.38 -19.18 8.73
C GLY A 133 -21.53 -18.37 9.71
N LEU A 134 -22.02 -17.21 10.18
CA LEU A 134 -21.28 -16.28 11.04
C LEU A 134 -21.78 -16.25 12.49
N LYS A 135 -23.05 -16.63 12.72
CA LYS A 135 -23.65 -16.73 14.07
C LYS A 135 -23.14 -17.95 14.83
N ASN A 136 -22.91 -19.07 14.15
CA ASN A 136 -22.44 -20.32 14.76
C ASN A 136 -20.93 -20.25 14.98
N SER A 137 -20.51 -20.16 16.23
CA SER A 137 -19.10 -20.01 16.63
C SER A 137 -18.21 -21.14 16.11
N SER A 138 -18.72 -22.37 15.98
CA SER A 138 -17.97 -23.53 15.49
C SER A 138 -17.58 -23.45 14.02
N ILE A 139 -18.27 -22.63 13.21
CA ILE A 139 -18.00 -22.48 11.77
C ILE A 139 -17.74 -21.03 11.34
N ALA A 140 -17.89 -20.06 12.23
CA ALA A 140 -17.72 -18.63 11.94
C ALA A 140 -16.37 -18.30 11.29
N SER A 141 -15.29 -18.92 11.76
CA SER A 141 -13.95 -18.76 11.19
C SER A 141 -13.86 -19.27 9.74
N ASN A 142 -14.50 -20.41 9.46
CA ASN A 142 -14.54 -21.03 8.13
C ASN A 142 -15.36 -20.20 7.14
N SER A 143 -16.53 -19.74 7.58
CA SER A 143 -17.42 -18.91 6.76
C SER A 143 -16.80 -17.53 6.49
N LEU A 144 -16.21 -16.89 7.52
CA LEU A 144 -15.48 -15.63 7.37
C LEU A 144 -14.34 -15.76 6.37
N LEU A 145 -13.57 -16.87 6.42
CA LEU A 145 -12.51 -17.11 5.45
C LEU A 145 -13.08 -17.07 4.03
N GLY A 146 -14.21 -17.71 3.75
CA GLY A 146 -14.83 -17.66 2.42
C GLY A 146 -15.12 -16.23 1.94
N ASP A 147 -15.73 -15.39 2.77
CA ASP A 147 -15.98 -13.97 2.43
C ASP A 147 -14.68 -13.19 2.17
N VAL A 148 -13.61 -13.46 2.92
CA VAL A 148 -12.28 -12.85 2.72
C VAL A 148 -11.62 -13.33 1.43
N LEU A 149 -11.73 -14.63 1.11
CA LEU A 149 -11.19 -15.20 -0.14
C LEU A 149 -11.92 -14.64 -1.36
N LEU A 150 -13.24 -14.46 -1.27
CA LEU A 150 -14.05 -13.90 -2.35
C LEU A 150 -13.65 -12.44 -2.62
N ALA A 151 -13.53 -11.62 -1.57
CA ALA A 151 -13.03 -10.25 -1.69
C ALA A 151 -11.62 -10.20 -2.31
N ALA A 152 -10.73 -11.09 -1.88
CA ALA A 152 -9.37 -11.15 -2.39
C ALA A 152 -9.29 -11.51 -3.88
N LYS A 153 -10.07 -12.51 -4.34
CA LYS A 153 -10.13 -12.90 -5.75
C LYS A 153 -10.66 -11.74 -6.61
N GLU A 154 -11.82 -11.20 -6.26
CA GLU A 154 -12.50 -10.15 -7.04
C GLU A 154 -11.67 -8.85 -7.06
N GLU A 155 -10.99 -8.52 -5.96
CA GLU A 155 -10.04 -7.40 -5.93
C GLU A 155 -8.86 -7.59 -6.90
N ALA A 156 -8.30 -8.79 -6.99
CA ALA A 156 -7.21 -9.07 -7.94
C ALA A 156 -7.71 -9.02 -9.40
N GLU A 157 -8.91 -9.54 -9.65
CA GLU A 157 -9.58 -9.45 -10.96
C GLU A 157 -9.83 -7.99 -11.38
N ASP A 158 -10.39 -7.18 -10.47
CA ASP A 158 -10.70 -5.78 -10.71
C ASP A 158 -9.44 -4.95 -10.98
N ILE A 159 -8.38 -5.13 -10.18
CA ILE A 159 -7.08 -4.49 -10.44
C ILE A 159 -6.59 -4.88 -11.83
N LYS A 160 -6.53 -6.17 -12.15
CA LYS A 160 -6.02 -6.62 -13.46
C LYS A 160 -6.80 -6.02 -14.62
N LYS A 161 -8.13 -5.93 -14.49
CA LYS A 161 -9.02 -5.43 -15.54
C LYS A 161 -8.95 -3.91 -15.71
N ASN A 162 -8.87 -3.18 -14.61
CA ASN A 162 -9.01 -1.72 -14.61
C ASN A 162 -7.69 -0.96 -14.50
N TYR A 163 -6.55 -1.64 -14.28
CA TYR A 163 -5.26 -0.97 -14.24
C TYR A 163 -4.95 -0.36 -15.61
N LYS A 164 -5.01 0.97 -15.69
CA LYS A 164 -4.77 1.72 -16.92
C LYS A 164 -3.29 2.07 -17.04
N GLU A 165 -2.81 1.91 -18.26
CA GLU A 165 -1.47 2.26 -18.69
C GLU A 165 -1.52 3.41 -19.69
N ARG A 166 -0.37 4.06 -19.92
CA ARG A 166 -0.21 4.92 -21.10
C ARG A 166 -0.02 4.06 -22.33
N ASN A 167 -0.57 4.52 -23.45
CA ASN A 167 -0.29 3.99 -24.79
C ASN A 167 -0.68 2.51 -25.00
N GLY A 168 -1.57 1.95 -24.17
CA GLY A 168 -2.13 0.61 -24.36
C GLY A 168 -1.19 -0.56 -24.08
N GLN A 169 -0.06 -0.33 -23.40
CA GLN A 169 0.83 -1.42 -22.94
C GLN A 169 0.32 -2.04 -21.63
N ILE A 170 0.77 -3.26 -21.30
CA ILE A 170 0.40 -3.95 -20.05
C ILE A 170 1.58 -3.88 -19.06
N ASP A 171 1.41 -3.12 -17.98
CA ASP A 171 2.43 -2.95 -16.93
C ASP A 171 2.26 -4.08 -15.93
N ASN A 172 2.71 -5.28 -16.34
CA ASN A 172 2.69 -6.45 -15.48
C ASN A 172 3.30 -6.14 -14.10
N LYS A 173 4.35 -5.32 -14.03
CA LYS A 173 5.01 -4.98 -12.77
C LYS A 173 4.14 -4.07 -11.90
N GLY A 174 3.52 -3.06 -12.48
CA GLY A 174 2.61 -2.13 -11.80
C GLY A 174 1.35 -2.82 -11.30
N ILE A 175 0.73 -3.66 -12.14
CA ILE A 175 -0.40 -4.51 -11.75
C ILE A 175 0.00 -5.41 -10.57
N CYS A 176 1.16 -6.07 -10.66
CA CYS A 176 1.66 -6.92 -9.59
C CYS A 176 1.93 -6.18 -8.27
N ARG A 177 2.46 -4.96 -8.32
CA ARG A 177 2.61 -4.13 -7.11
C ARG A 177 1.26 -3.73 -6.53
N ALA A 178 0.30 -3.31 -7.35
CA ALA A 178 -1.06 -2.98 -6.91
C ALA A 178 -1.75 -4.17 -6.21
N ILE A 179 -1.64 -5.38 -6.76
CA ILE A 179 -2.18 -6.60 -6.14
C ILE A 179 -1.51 -6.88 -4.78
N ARG A 180 -0.19 -6.70 -4.66
CA ARG A 180 0.53 -6.86 -3.39
C ARG A 180 0.13 -5.82 -2.36
N TYR A 181 -0.07 -4.56 -2.77
CA TYR A 181 -0.59 -3.51 -1.90
C TYR A 181 -2.01 -3.86 -1.41
N SER A 182 -2.89 -4.36 -2.29
CA SER A 182 -4.24 -4.81 -1.91
C SER A 182 -4.23 -6.05 -1.01
N PHE A 183 -3.33 -7.01 -1.21
CA PHE A 183 -3.13 -8.13 -0.28
C PHE A 183 -2.78 -7.63 1.13
N ALA A 184 -1.85 -6.68 1.22
CA ALA A 184 -1.41 -6.09 2.48
C ALA A 184 -2.51 -5.26 3.16
N ASP A 185 -3.25 -4.45 2.39
CA ASP A 185 -4.36 -3.65 2.90
C ASP A 185 -5.52 -4.53 3.37
N LEU A 186 -5.86 -5.62 2.66
CA LEU A 186 -6.85 -6.58 3.14
C LEU A 186 -6.41 -7.17 4.49
N GLY A 187 -5.12 -7.49 4.63
CA GLY A 187 -4.55 -7.92 5.90
C GLY A 187 -4.71 -6.88 7.01
N ASP A 188 -4.49 -5.60 6.73
CA ASP A 188 -4.67 -4.53 7.72
C ASP A 188 -6.14 -4.27 8.07
N ILE A 189 -7.07 -4.39 7.11
CA ILE A 189 -8.51 -4.38 7.38
C ILE A 189 -8.88 -5.52 8.33
N ILE A 190 -8.45 -6.74 8.02
CA ILE A 190 -8.76 -7.93 8.85
C ILE A 190 -8.13 -7.83 10.24
N ARG A 191 -6.93 -7.29 10.36
CA ARG A 191 -6.22 -7.13 11.66
C ARG A 191 -6.68 -5.91 12.46
N GLY A 192 -7.42 -4.99 11.86
CA GLY A 192 -7.85 -3.75 12.50
C GLY A 192 -6.72 -2.73 12.64
N ARG A 193 -5.86 -2.68 11.62
CA ARG A 193 -4.70 -1.78 11.49
C ARG A 193 -4.85 -0.76 10.36
N ASP A 194 -5.91 -0.87 9.56
CA ASP A 194 -6.16 0.03 8.44
C ASP A 194 -6.45 1.46 8.94
N MET A 195 -5.72 2.44 8.39
CA MET A 195 -5.77 3.84 8.81
C MET A 195 -6.98 4.59 8.24
N TRP A 196 -7.75 4.00 7.33
CA TRP A 196 -8.98 4.61 6.82
C TRP A 196 -10.16 4.28 7.75
N ASP A 197 -10.26 4.98 8.87
CA ASP A 197 -11.08 4.57 10.03
C ASP A 197 -12.36 5.40 10.25
N LYS A 198 -12.62 6.44 9.44
CA LYS A 198 -13.81 7.31 9.59
C LYS A 198 -14.93 7.08 8.57
N ASN A 199 -14.64 6.44 7.45
CA ASN A 199 -15.67 6.19 6.44
C ASN A 199 -16.68 5.15 6.94
N LYS A 200 -17.96 5.31 6.58
CA LYS A 200 -19.06 4.42 7.00
C LYS A 200 -18.79 2.96 6.62
N ASP A 201 -18.33 2.72 5.40
CA ASP A 201 -18.00 1.38 4.90
C ASP A 201 -16.90 0.75 5.77
N ALA A 202 -15.81 1.49 6.01
CA ALA A 202 -14.70 1.01 6.83
C ALA A 202 -15.10 0.73 8.29
N THR A 203 -15.88 1.62 8.91
CA THR A 203 -16.41 1.41 10.26
C THR A 203 -17.38 0.22 10.34
N GLY A 204 -18.18 0.02 9.29
CA GLY A 204 -19.08 -1.13 9.13
C GLY A 204 -18.31 -2.45 9.10
N VAL A 205 -17.26 -2.54 8.27
CA VAL A 205 -16.35 -3.72 8.23
C VAL A 205 -15.79 -3.99 9.61
N GLN A 206 -15.23 -2.99 10.29
CA GLN A 206 -14.62 -3.19 11.60
C GLN A 206 -15.64 -3.67 12.65
N SER A 207 -16.86 -3.14 12.64
CA SER A 207 -17.95 -3.59 13.53
C SER A 207 -18.35 -5.05 13.28
N ASN A 208 -18.50 -5.42 12.01
CA ASN A 208 -18.81 -6.79 11.60
C ASN A 208 -17.71 -7.76 12.02
N LEU A 209 -16.44 -7.40 11.76
CA LEU A 209 -15.28 -8.21 12.15
C LEU A 209 -15.21 -8.39 13.66
N LYS A 210 -15.36 -7.33 14.48
CA LYS A 210 -15.38 -7.46 15.95
C LYS A 210 -16.45 -8.45 16.41
N THR A 211 -17.64 -8.40 15.81
CA THR A 211 -18.75 -9.32 16.12
C THR A 211 -18.37 -10.77 15.80
N VAL A 212 -17.85 -11.03 14.59
CA VAL A 212 -17.47 -12.38 14.15
C VAL A 212 -16.28 -12.92 14.97
N PHE A 213 -15.26 -12.11 15.22
CA PHE A 213 -14.11 -12.52 16.03
C PHE A 213 -14.49 -12.78 17.49
N GLY A 214 -15.49 -12.10 18.04
CA GLY A 214 -16.08 -12.46 19.34
C GLY A 214 -16.68 -13.87 19.34
N LYS A 215 -17.31 -14.29 18.25
CA LYS A 215 -17.80 -15.68 18.08
C LYS A 215 -16.64 -16.66 17.94
N ILE A 216 -15.63 -16.36 17.13
CA ILE A 216 -14.43 -17.19 16.99
C ILE A 216 -13.73 -17.37 18.35
N LYS A 217 -13.54 -16.29 19.11
CA LYS A 217 -12.89 -16.32 20.43
C LYS A 217 -13.57 -17.28 21.40
N SER A 218 -14.90 -17.40 21.32
CA SER A 218 -15.69 -18.28 22.21
C SER A 218 -15.33 -19.77 22.07
N THR A 219 -14.72 -20.21 20.97
CA THR A 219 -14.30 -21.61 20.76
C THR A 219 -12.86 -21.89 21.18
N LEU A 220 -12.12 -20.88 21.65
CA LEU A 220 -10.66 -20.98 21.89
C LEU A 220 -10.29 -21.32 23.34
N ASN A 221 -11.21 -21.89 24.13
CA ASN A 221 -10.95 -22.44 25.46
C ASN A 221 -10.10 -21.54 26.38
N GLY A 222 -10.50 -20.27 26.50
CA GLY A 222 -9.83 -19.29 27.40
C GLY A 222 -8.61 -18.58 26.82
N LYS A 223 -8.19 -18.88 25.58
CA LYS A 223 -7.18 -18.06 24.88
C LYS A 223 -7.77 -16.70 24.51
N TYR A 224 -6.92 -15.67 24.49
CA TYR A 224 -7.30 -14.29 24.14
C TYR A 224 -8.38 -13.68 25.06
N ASN A 225 -8.41 -14.05 26.34
CA ASN A 225 -9.38 -13.51 27.30
C ASN A 225 -9.19 -12.00 27.57
N ASP A 226 -7.96 -11.51 27.49
CA ASP A 226 -7.57 -10.11 27.68
C ASP A 226 -7.61 -9.27 26.38
N ASP A 227 -8.03 -9.86 25.25
CA ASP A 227 -7.98 -9.26 23.92
C ASP A 227 -9.37 -8.75 23.48
N THR A 228 -10.04 -8.00 24.34
CA THR A 228 -11.38 -7.44 24.07
C THR A 228 -11.35 -5.90 24.13
N PRO A 229 -12.29 -5.19 23.47
CA PRO A 229 -13.34 -5.70 22.56
C PRO A 229 -12.88 -5.82 21.09
N ASP A 230 -11.64 -5.46 20.78
CA ASP A 230 -11.15 -5.34 19.40
C ASP A 230 -10.51 -6.61 18.83
N TYR A 231 -10.17 -7.58 19.69
CA TYR A 231 -9.57 -8.86 19.31
C TYR A 231 -8.29 -8.72 18.49
N LYS A 232 -7.46 -7.71 18.79
CA LYS A 232 -6.29 -7.35 17.98
C LYS A 232 -5.30 -8.52 17.87
N LYS A 233 -4.93 -9.15 18.99
CA LYS A 233 -4.00 -10.29 19.00
C LYS A 233 -4.59 -11.49 18.26
N LEU A 234 -5.88 -11.79 18.46
CA LEU A 234 -6.58 -12.89 17.80
C LEU A 234 -6.67 -12.67 16.29
N ARG A 235 -6.98 -11.46 15.85
CA ARG A 235 -7.09 -11.10 14.43
C ARG A 235 -5.73 -11.15 13.72
N GLU A 236 -4.66 -10.72 14.38
CA GLU A 236 -3.27 -10.87 13.93
C GLU A 236 -2.91 -12.34 13.70
N ASP A 237 -3.17 -13.18 14.70
CA ASP A 237 -2.84 -14.60 14.66
C ASP A 237 -3.73 -15.36 13.66
N TRP A 238 -5.00 -14.95 13.50
CA TRP A 238 -5.90 -15.48 12.47
C TRP A 238 -5.43 -15.14 11.06
N TRP A 239 -4.99 -13.89 10.83
CA TRP A 239 -4.40 -13.50 9.55
C TRP A 239 -3.14 -14.33 9.27
N GLU A 240 -2.21 -14.47 10.21
CA GLU A 240 -1.02 -15.32 10.04
C GLU A 240 -1.39 -16.78 9.69
N ALA A 241 -2.40 -17.34 10.35
CA ALA A 241 -2.85 -18.70 10.09
C ALA A 241 -3.42 -18.89 8.66
N ASN A 242 -4.02 -17.83 8.08
CA ASN A 242 -4.87 -17.92 6.89
C ASN A 242 -4.38 -17.12 5.66
N ARG A 243 -3.43 -16.19 5.79
CA ARG A 243 -2.92 -15.29 4.72
C ARG A 243 -2.48 -16.00 3.44
N HIS A 244 -1.96 -17.22 3.59
CA HIS A 244 -1.58 -18.08 2.45
C HIS A 244 -2.77 -18.49 1.57
N GLN A 245 -3.97 -18.71 2.16
CA GLN A 245 -5.20 -19.02 1.42
C GLN A 245 -5.70 -17.76 0.71
N VAL A 246 -5.60 -16.60 1.37
CA VAL A 246 -5.97 -15.29 0.81
C VAL A 246 -5.12 -14.98 -0.42
N TRP A 247 -3.80 -15.13 -0.32
CA TRP A 247 -2.91 -14.99 -1.48
C TRP A 247 -3.23 -16.02 -2.58
N LYS A 248 -3.59 -17.26 -2.20
CA LYS A 248 -3.98 -18.29 -3.16
C LYS A 248 -5.25 -17.93 -3.94
N ALA A 249 -6.23 -17.28 -3.32
CA ALA A 249 -7.41 -16.76 -4.01
C ALA A 249 -7.06 -15.63 -4.99
N MET A 250 -6.18 -14.69 -4.61
CA MET A 250 -5.67 -13.67 -5.54
C MET A 250 -4.94 -14.31 -6.73
N LYS A 251 -4.17 -15.39 -6.49
CA LYS A 251 -3.44 -16.13 -7.53
C LYS A 251 -4.32 -16.70 -8.65
N CYS A 252 -5.60 -16.95 -8.38
CA CYS A 252 -6.55 -17.42 -9.40
C CYS A 252 -6.66 -16.45 -10.59
N GLU A 253 -6.40 -15.16 -10.36
CA GLU A 253 -6.58 -14.11 -11.37
C GLU A 253 -5.27 -13.61 -11.98
N ILE A 254 -4.11 -14.11 -11.55
CA ILE A 254 -2.81 -13.48 -11.87
C ILE A 254 -1.76 -14.48 -12.36
N SER A 255 -2.22 -15.64 -12.85
CA SER A 255 -1.36 -16.76 -13.27
C SER A 255 -0.39 -16.40 -14.41
N GLU A 256 -0.81 -15.49 -15.26
CA GLU A 256 -0.13 -15.00 -16.46
C GLU A 256 0.85 -13.86 -16.14
N LEU A 257 0.65 -13.16 -15.02
CA LEU A 257 1.44 -11.99 -14.65
C LEU A 257 2.82 -12.42 -14.14
N LYS A 258 3.86 -12.05 -14.89
CA LYS A 258 5.25 -12.37 -14.58
C LYS A 258 5.98 -11.16 -14.00
N ASP A 259 6.69 -11.37 -12.91
CA ASP A 259 7.50 -10.34 -12.25
C ASP A 259 8.68 -10.94 -11.47
N MET A 260 9.66 -10.11 -11.09
CA MET A 260 10.86 -10.49 -10.35
C MET A 260 10.78 -10.13 -8.85
N SER A 261 9.62 -9.71 -8.33
CA SER A 261 9.52 -9.28 -6.92
C SER A 261 9.75 -10.38 -5.89
N GLY A 262 9.44 -11.65 -6.21
CA GLY A 262 9.58 -12.77 -5.27
C GLY A 262 10.82 -13.64 -5.47
N HIS A 263 11.52 -13.49 -6.61
CA HIS A 263 12.69 -14.28 -6.97
C HIS A 263 13.65 -13.48 -7.85
N HIS A 264 14.94 -13.86 -7.87
CA HIS A 264 15.94 -13.27 -8.79
C HIS A 264 15.67 -13.53 -10.27
N ALA A 265 14.59 -14.23 -10.60
CA ALA A 265 14.14 -14.51 -11.96
C ALA A 265 12.64 -14.24 -12.08
N SER A 266 12.20 -13.84 -13.28
CA SER A 266 10.81 -13.56 -13.58
C SER A 266 9.97 -14.84 -13.44
N SER A 267 8.91 -14.80 -12.63
CA SER A 267 8.01 -15.94 -12.44
C SER A 267 6.54 -15.51 -12.41
N SER A 268 5.64 -16.45 -12.73
CA SER A 268 4.19 -16.24 -12.69
C SER A 268 3.70 -15.84 -11.30
N HIS A 269 2.44 -15.38 -11.23
CA HIS A 269 1.82 -14.93 -9.99
C HIS A 269 2.62 -13.80 -9.34
N CYS A 270 3.05 -12.85 -10.17
CA CYS A 270 3.78 -11.67 -9.70
C CYS A 270 5.09 -11.98 -8.98
N GLY A 271 5.81 -13.03 -9.39
CA GLY A 271 7.04 -13.45 -8.73
C GLY A 271 6.83 -14.40 -7.54
N TYR A 272 5.57 -14.68 -7.15
CA TYR A 272 5.22 -15.41 -5.93
C TYR A 272 4.46 -16.72 -6.20
N SER A 273 4.96 -17.53 -7.15
CA SER A 273 4.33 -18.81 -7.48
C SER A 273 4.36 -19.80 -6.30
N LYS A 274 5.51 -19.87 -5.61
CA LYS A 274 5.79 -20.79 -4.48
C LYS A 274 5.77 -20.13 -3.10
N HIS A 275 5.69 -18.80 -3.04
CA HIS A 275 5.82 -18.01 -1.81
C HIS A 275 4.67 -17.02 -1.68
N ILE A 276 4.66 -16.28 -0.57
CA ILE A 276 3.66 -15.26 -0.26
C ILE A 276 4.41 -13.94 -0.14
N PRO A 277 3.93 -12.84 -0.75
CA PRO A 277 4.51 -11.52 -0.56
C PRO A 277 4.55 -11.17 0.94
N PRO A 278 5.64 -10.57 1.46
CA PRO A 278 5.72 -10.15 2.86
C PRO A 278 5.17 -8.73 3.08
N ASP A 279 4.59 -8.11 2.04
CA ASP A 279 4.11 -6.72 2.05
C ASP A 279 3.16 -6.42 3.21
N ASP A 280 2.34 -7.38 3.64
CA ASP A 280 1.45 -7.30 4.79
C ASP A 280 2.15 -7.19 6.16
N TYR A 281 3.49 -7.24 6.21
CA TYR A 281 4.29 -6.96 7.41
C TYR A 281 5.09 -5.64 7.30
N ILE A 282 5.02 -4.94 6.17
CA ILE A 282 5.48 -3.55 6.06
C ILE A 282 4.34 -2.66 6.59
N PRO A 283 4.57 -1.71 7.50
CA PRO A 283 3.53 -0.80 8.00
C PRO A 283 2.78 -0.08 6.87
N GLN A 284 1.45 0.05 7.00
CA GLN A 284 0.60 0.60 5.93
C GLN A 284 1.03 1.99 5.48
N ARG A 285 1.41 2.86 6.42
CA ARG A 285 1.96 4.20 6.14
C ARG A 285 3.13 4.18 5.16
N LEU A 286 4.08 3.26 5.34
CA LEU A 286 5.23 3.15 4.46
C LEU A 286 4.84 2.60 3.08
N ARG A 287 3.87 1.69 3.01
CA ARG A 287 3.36 1.16 1.74
C ARG A 287 2.64 2.24 0.94
N TRP A 288 1.73 3.00 1.56
CA TRP A 288 1.01 4.08 0.89
C TRP A 288 1.95 5.22 0.47
N MET A 289 2.96 5.57 1.26
CA MET A 289 4.00 6.53 0.85
C MET A 289 4.80 6.03 -0.37
N THR A 290 5.09 4.72 -0.41
CA THR A 290 5.79 4.09 -1.56
C THR A 290 4.91 4.12 -2.81
N GLU A 291 3.64 3.73 -2.68
CA GLU A 291 2.64 3.79 -3.76
C GLU A 291 2.44 5.24 -4.24
N TRP A 292 2.39 6.21 -3.33
CA TRP A 292 2.27 7.63 -3.66
C TRP A 292 3.41 8.11 -4.56
N ALA A 293 4.66 7.73 -4.25
CA ALA A 293 5.82 8.10 -5.06
C ALA A 293 5.76 7.52 -6.48
N GLU A 294 5.26 6.28 -6.62
CA GLU A 294 5.06 5.66 -7.94
C GLU A 294 3.99 6.39 -8.77
N TRP A 295 2.85 6.73 -8.16
CA TRP A 295 1.77 7.44 -8.85
C TRP A 295 2.11 8.90 -9.16
N TYR A 296 2.84 9.56 -8.26
CA TYR A 296 3.43 10.87 -8.51
C TYR A 296 4.31 10.84 -9.76
N CYS A 297 5.20 9.85 -9.90
CA CYS A 297 6.06 9.76 -11.07
C CYS A 297 5.29 9.52 -12.37
N LYS A 298 4.19 8.74 -12.32
CA LYS A 298 3.28 8.62 -13.46
C LYS A 298 2.67 9.98 -13.83
N GLU A 299 2.23 10.76 -12.86
CA GLU A 299 1.67 12.10 -13.12
C GLU A 299 2.71 13.11 -13.60
N GLN A 300 3.89 13.14 -12.98
CA GLN A 300 5.02 13.98 -13.38
C GLN A 300 5.40 13.72 -14.84
N SER A 301 5.44 12.45 -15.24
CA SER A 301 5.66 12.09 -16.64
C SER A 301 4.52 12.58 -17.56
N ARG A 302 3.27 12.68 -17.08
CA ARG A 302 2.10 13.11 -17.89
C ARG A 302 2.21 14.57 -18.23
N LEU A 303 2.50 15.35 -17.20
CA LEU A 303 2.69 16.78 -17.28
C LEU A 303 3.92 17.09 -18.14
N TYR A 304 4.98 16.29 -18.02
CA TYR A 304 6.18 16.41 -18.87
C TYR A 304 5.89 16.16 -20.36
N ASP A 305 5.19 15.07 -20.72
CA ASP A 305 4.84 14.80 -22.12
C ASP A 305 3.98 15.92 -22.74
N LYS A 306 3.10 16.51 -21.92
CA LYS A 306 2.30 17.67 -22.32
C LYS A 306 3.18 18.90 -22.56
N LEU A 307 4.17 19.16 -21.70
CA LEU A 307 5.15 20.24 -21.90
C LEU A 307 5.94 20.06 -23.19
N GLU A 308 6.52 18.88 -23.42
CA GLU A 308 7.26 18.56 -24.66
C GLU A 308 6.42 18.86 -25.90
N THR A 309 5.16 18.41 -25.91
CA THR A 309 4.25 18.61 -27.04
C THR A 309 3.92 20.08 -27.26
N GLN A 310 3.57 20.82 -26.19
CA GLN A 310 3.10 22.20 -26.31
C GLN A 310 4.24 23.22 -26.45
N CYS A 311 5.43 22.91 -25.95
CA CYS A 311 6.61 23.77 -26.01
C CYS A 311 7.52 23.45 -27.20
N GLY A 312 7.38 22.29 -27.85
CA GLY A 312 8.10 21.96 -29.08
C GLY A 312 7.87 22.97 -30.21
N SER A 313 6.68 23.58 -30.28
CA SER A 313 6.36 24.63 -31.26
C SER A 313 7.06 25.97 -30.99
N CYS A 314 7.53 26.23 -29.77
CA CYS A 314 8.23 27.48 -29.41
C CYS A 314 9.69 27.53 -29.87
N LYS A 315 10.21 26.43 -30.44
CA LYS A 315 11.57 26.33 -31.01
C LYS A 315 11.50 26.11 -32.52
N ILE A 316 11.34 27.18 -33.29
CA ILE A 316 11.40 27.11 -34.77
C ILE A 316 12.85 27.37 -35.21
N LYS A 317 13.48 26.40 -35.88
CA LYS A 317 14.87 26.50 -36.41
C LYS A 317 15.92 26.91 -35.36
N GLY A 318 15.74 26.52 -34.10
CA GLY A 318 16.65 26.86 -33.01
C GLY A 318 16.56 28.31 -32.52
N GLN A 319 15.62 29.10 -33.04
CA GLN A 319 15.33 30.45 -32.54
C GLN A 319 14.05 30.46 -31.71
N CYS A 320 14.11 31.25 -30.65
CA CYS A 320 13.00 31.44 -29.73
C CYS A 320 11.96 32.42 -30.32
N THR A 321 10.69 32.02 -30.35
CA THR A 321 9.59 32.89 -30.81
C THR A 321 8.73 33.37 -29.62
N ARG A 322 9.34 34.00 -28.62
CA ARG A 322 8.63 34.50 -27.43
C ARG A 322 7.56 35.51 -27.80
N GLY A 323 6.39 35.39 -27.16
CA GLY A 323 5.31 36.36 -27.28
C GLY A 323 4.49 36.25 -28.55
N THR A 324 4.79 35.26 -29.41
CA THR A 324 3.94 34.93 -30.53
C THR A 324 2.76 34.06 -30.08
N ALA A 325 1.67 34.06 -30.86
CA ALA A 325 0.48 33.29 -30.55
C ALA A 325 0.80 31.78 -30.41
N GLU A 326 1.76 31.29 -31.19
CA GLU A 326 2.21 29.90 -31.25
C GLU A 326 2.85 29.38 -29.96
N CYS A 327 3.35 30.28 -29.09
CA CYS A 327 3.97 29.91 -27.81
C CYS A 327 3.05 30.09 -26.58
N THR A 328 1.83 30.60 -26.78
CA THR A 328 0.83 30.73 -25.72
C THR A 328 0.47 29.38 -25.06
N PRO A 329 0.29 28.26 -25.83
CA PRO A 329 -0.01 26.96 -25.25
C PRO A 329 1.11 26.42 -24.34
N CYS A 330 2.37 26.69 -24.67
CA CYS A 330 3.51 26.31 -23.84
C CYS A 330 3.46 27.00 -22.47
N LYS A 331 3.20 28.32 -22.45
CA LYS A 331 3.06 29.06 -21.18
C LYS A 331 1.96 28.48 -20.29
N ALA A 332 0.79 28.18 -20.87
CA ALA A 332 -0.31 27.57 -20.12
C ALA A 332 0.06 26.19 -19.57
N ALA A 333 0.70 25.34 -20.38
CA ALA A 333 1.16 24.02 -19.95
C ALA A 333 2.20 24.10 -18.82
N CYS A 334 3.00 25.17 -18.76
CA CYS A 334 3.98 25.39 -17.70
C CYS A 334 3.37 25.79 -16.38
N GLU A 335 2.39 26.69 -16.40
CA GLU A 335 1.66 27.04 -15.17
C GLU A 335 0.92 25.80 -14.64
N GLU A 336 0.31 25.01 -15.51
CA GLU A 336 -0.32 23.74 -15.11
C GLU A 336 0.70 22.75 -14.50
N TYR A 337 1.86 22.55 -15.15
CA TYR A 337 2.92 21.70 -14.60
C TYR A 337 3.34 22.17 -13.21
N LYS A 338 3.60 23.48 -13.06
CA LYS A 338 4.01 24.07 -11.79
C LYS A 338 2.94 23.86 -10.70
N GLU A 339 1.70 24.23 -10.98
CA GLU A 339 0.58 24.13 -10.03
C GLU A 339 0.36 22.70 -9.56
N GLU A 340 0.38 21.73 -10.47
CA GLU A 340 0.22 20.32 -10.13
C GLU A 340 1.42 19.81 -9.32
N ILE A 341 2.66 20.07 -9.74
CA ILE A 341 3.86 19.64 -9.00
C ILE A 341 3.88 20.21 -7.58
N GLU A 342 3.49 21.47 -7.39
CA GLU A 342 3.37 22.08 -6.07
C GLU A 342 2.31 21.38 -5.18
N LYS A 343 1.16 20.97 -5.75
CA LYS A 343 0.15 20.20 -5.01
C LYS A 343 0.73 18.90 -4.49
N TRP A 344 1.43 18.14 -5.33
CA TRP A 344 2.09 16.89 -4.92
C TRP A 344 3.22 17.13 -3.93
N GLN A 345 4.03 18.18 -4.12
CA GLN A 345 5.12 18.53 -3.20
C GLN A 345 4.61 18.83 -1.79
N ARG A 346 3.47 19.52 -1.65
CA ARG A 346 2.85 19.76 -0.34
C ARG A 346 2.50 18.45 0.38
N GLN A 347 1.96 17.47 -0.35
CA GLN A 347 1.65 16.16 0.22
C GLN A 347 2.93 15.41 0.64
N TRP A 348 3.96 15.45 -0.22
CA TRP A 348 5.26 14.86 0.07
C TRP A 348 5.89 15.42 1.34
N ASN A 349 5.88 16.75 1.50
CA ASN A 349 6.48 17.42 2.65
C ASN A 349 5.81 16.98 3.97
N ASN A 350 4.48 16.85 3.97
CA ASN A 350 3.73 16.37 5.14
C ASN A 350 4.11 14.93 5.51
N MET A 351 4.19 14.03 4.52
CA MET A 351 4.62 12.64 4.76
C MET A 351 6.09 12.55 5.21
N LEU A 352 6.96 13.40 4.66
CA LEU A 352 8.38 13.45 5.01
C LEU A 352 8.58 13.87 6.47
N GLU A 353 7.86 14.88 6.94
CA GLU A 353 7.91 15.34 8.32
C GLU A 353 7.55 14.19 9.28
N GLN A 354 6.42 13.53 9.04
CA GLN A 354 6.00 12.41 9.89
C GLN A 354 6.98 11.23 9.84
N TYR A 355 7.51 10.90 8.65
CA TYR A 355 8.52 9.85 8.51
C TYR A 355 9.72 10.11 9.43
N VAL A 356 10.25 11.34 9.43
CA VAL A 356 11.43 11.71 10.22
C VAL A 356 11.12 11.61 11.73
N ILE A 357 9.93 12.04 12.16
CA ILE A 357 9.48 11.92 13.55
C ILE A 357 9.46 10.45 13.99
N LEU A 358 8.82 9.59 13.19
CA LEU A 358 8.73 8.15 13.45
C LEU A 358 10.10 7.46 13.47
N TYR A 359 10.96 7.81 12.52
CA TYR A 359 12.31 7.28 12.43
C TYR A 359 13.16 7.67 13.64
N TYR A 360 13.05 8.91 14.09
CA TYR A 360 13.75 9.39 15.28
C TYR A 360 13.26 8.71 16.56
N GLY A 361 11.94 8.48 16.68
CA GLY A 361 11.35 7.71 17.78
C GLY A 361 11.93 6.30 17.91
N ALA A 362 12.22 5.65 16.78
CA ALA A 362 12.85 4.33 16.76
C ALA A 362 14.30 4.31 17.26
N GLN A 363 15.07 5.40 17.05
CA GLN A 363 16.48 5.48 17.43
C GLN A 363 16.69 5.56 18.94
N ARG A 364 15.83 6.32 19.64
CA ARG A 364 16.04 6.65 21.06
C ARG A 364 15.32 5.72 22.03
N ASN A 365 14.69 4.64 21.55
CA ASN A 365 13.89 3.72 22.38
C ASN A 365 12.82 4.42 23.25
N TYR A 366 12.34 5.60 22.85
CA TYR A 366 11.27 6.34 23.55
C TYR A 366 9.89 5.71 23.28
N ALA A 367 9.75 4.41 23.53
CA ALA A 367 8.47 3.73 23.57
C ALA A 367 7.69 4.21 24.81
N GLY A 368 7.11 5.40 24.77
CA GLY A 368 6.29 5.93 25.87
C GLY A 368 6.16 7.44 25.99
N MET A 369 6.82 8.25 25.16
CA MET A 369 6.62 9.70 25.21
C MET A 369 5.33 10.07 24.44
N VAL A 370 4.31 10.55 25.16
CA VAL A 370 3.00 10.99 24.62
C VAL A 370 3.15 12.00 23.48
N LEU A 371 4.27 12.73 23.44
CA LEU A 371 4.61 13.73 22.43
C LEU A 371 4.61 13.23 20.97
N PHE A 372 4.78 11.91 20.75
CA PHE A 372 4.93 11.34 19.40
C PHE A 372 3.73 10.51 18.93
N GLY A 373 2.68 10.39 19.75
CA GLY A 373 1.46 9.64 19.44
C GLY A 373 1.41 8.27 20.13
N THR A 374 0.19 7.86 20.51
CA THR A 374 -0.10 6.57 21.15
C THR A 374 -0.85 5.60 20.24
N ASP A 375 -1.04 5.97 18.97
CA ASP A 375 -1.83 5.18 18.03
C ASP A 375 -1.11 3.85 17.66
N PRO A 376 -1.85 2.73 17.50
CA PRO A 376 -1.29 1.46 17.04
C PRO A 376 -0.39 1.53 15.79
N ASP A 377 -0.70 2.39 14.80
CA ASP A 377 0.13 2.58 13.60
C ASP A 377 1.52 3.16 13.97
N TYR A 378 1.56 4.15 14.87
CA TYR A 378 2.82 4.73 15.36
C TYR A 378 3.75 3.64 15.89
N LYS A 379 3.23 2.78 16.77
CA LYS A 379 4.01 1.68 17.36
C LYS A 379 4.50 0.71 16.29
N GLN A 380 3.66 0.37 15.31
CA GLN A 380 4.02 -0.55 14.24
C GLN A 380 5.16 0.01 13.38
N VAL A 381 5.09 1.29 13.00
CA VAL A 381 6.13 1.93 12.18
C VAL A 381 7.44 2.06 12.96
N VAL A 382 7.38 2.45 14.23
CA VAL A 382 8.57 2.54 15.10
C VAL A 382 9.23 1.17 15.27
N ASP A 383 8.46 0.11 15.52
CA ASP A 383 9.01 -1.24 15.69
C ASP A 383 9.57 -1.80 14.38
N PHE A 384 8.99 -1.43 13.23
CA PHE A 384 9.57 -1.73 11.91
C PHE A 384 10.91 -1.01 11.73
N PHE A 385 10.98 0.29 12.03
CA PHE A 385 12.24 1.05 11.92
C PHE A 385 13.33 0.53 12.86
N LYS A 386 13.00 0.10 14.08
CA LYS A 386 13.97 -0.57 14.96
C LYS A 386 14.60 -1.80 14.30
N GLN A 387 13.79 -2.60 13.60
CA GLN A 387 14.31 -3.76 12.87
C GLN A 387 15.08 -3.35 11.61
N LEU A 388 14.64 -2.29 10.93
CA LEU A 388 15.34 -1.71 9.78
C LEU A 388 16.74 -1.21 10.18
N HIS A 389 16.86 -0.53 11.31
CA HIS A 389 18.16 -0.13 11.88
C HIS A 389 19.09 -1.32 12.11
N LYS A 390 18.57 -2.38 12.74
CA LYS A 390 19.34 -3.62 12.98
C LYS A 390 19.78 -4.28 11.67
N ALA A 391 18.87 -4.37 10.69
CA ALA A 391 19.15 -5.02 9.41
C ALA A 391 20.14 -4.24 8.55
N ASN A 392 20.15 -2.91 8.65
CA ASN A 392 21.01 -2.03 7.87
C ASN A 392 22.45 -1.94 8.41
N GLY A 393 22.71 -2.40 9.63
CA GLY A 393 24.06 -2.46 10.21
C GLY A 393 24.74 -1.10 10.40
N VAL A 394 23.95 -0.02 10.48
CA VAL A 394 24.42 1.33 10.82
C VAL A 394 24.38 1.47 12.34
N ALA A 395 25.48 1.89 12.95
CA ALA A 395 25.53 2.14 14.39
C ALA A 395 24.49 3.19 14.80
N ALA A 396 23.90 3.06 15.99
CA ALA A 396 22.84 3.98 16.45
C ALA A 396 23.32 5.45 16.47
N SER A 397 24.61 5.67 16.78
CA SER A 397 25.28 6.98 16.74
C SER A 397 25.36 7.61 15.33
N ASP A 398 25.24 6.80 14.27
CA ASP A 398 25.32 7.21 12.86
C ASP A 398 23.97 7.10 12.14
N ALA A 399 22.86 6.96 12.88
CA ALA A 399 21.55 6.69 12.29
C ALA A 399 21.07 7.80 11.31
N THR A 400 21.53 9.04 11.47
CA THR A 400 21.30 10.15 10.51
C THR A 400 22.01 9.94 9.16
N LYS A 401 23.05 9.12 9.12
CA LYS A 401 23.78 8.73 7.91
C LYS A 401 23.14 7.55 7.18
N SER A 402 22.11 6.94 7.78
CA SER A 402 21.40 5.81 7.20
C SER A 402 20.76 6.16 5.85
N PRO A 403 20.76 5.23 4.87
CA PRO A 403 19.93 5.31 3.65
C PRO A 403 18.43 5.25 3.93
N TYR A 404 18.01 5.15 5.19
CA TYR A 404 16.61 5.20 5.61
C TYR A 404 16.31 6.37 6.53
N ALA A 405 17.23 7.32 6.70
CA ALA A 405 17.07 8.41 7.66
C ALA A 405 15.92 9.37 7.34
N THR A 406 15.51 9.44 6.07
CA THR A 406 14.47 10.33 5.56
C THR A 406 13.62 9.59 4.52
N ALA A 407 12.41 10.08 4.27
CA ALA A 407 11.46 9.47 3.34
C ALA A 407 12.03 9.37 1.92
N ASP A 408 12.70 10.42 1.43
CA ASP A 408 13.34 10.44 0.11
C ASP A 408 14.42 9.35 0.00
N ARG A 409 15.25 9.18 1.03
CA ARG A 409 16.26 8.12 1.04
C ARG A 409 15.61 6.75 1.05
N TYR A 410 14.54 6.55 1.82
CA TYR A 410 13.77 5.29 1.83
C TYR A 410 13.23 4.96 0.43
N ILE A 411 12.57 5.91 -0.24
CA ILE A 411 12.05 5.74 -1.61
C ILE A 411 13.17 5.33 -2.57
N HIS A 412 14.29 6.05 -2.56
CA HIS A 412 15.44 5.75 -3.41
C HIS A 412 16.12 4.42 -3.10
N GLN A 413 15.99 3.94 -1.86
CA GLN A 413 16.58 2.68 -1.43
C GLN A 413 15.71 1.49 -1.81
N GLU A 414 14.39 1.60 -1.69
CA GLU A 414 13.45 0.49 -1.90
C GLU A 414 12.94 0.40 -3.34
N ILE A 415 12.66 1.52 -4.00
CA ILE A 415 12.06 1.56 -5.34
C ILE A 415 12.84 2.40 -6.36
N GLY A 416 14.04 2.87 -5.99
CA GLY A 416 14.89 3.68 -6.86
C GLY A 416 14.23 5.00 -7.23
N TYR A 417 14.06 5.25 -8.53
CA TYR A 417 13.46 6.50 -9.03
C TYR A 417 11.93 6.47 -9.10
N ALA A 418 11.28 5.41 -8.61
CA ALA A 418 9.82 5.26 -8.59
C ALA A 418 9.12 5.37 -9.97
N GLY A 419 9.88 5.31 -11.08
CA GLY A 419 9.37 5.48 -12.43
C GLY A 419 9.47 6.89 -13.01
N CYS A 420 10.03 7.86 -12.28
CA CYS A 420 10.33 9.18 -12.80
C CYS A 420 11.51 9.11 -13.80
N ASN A 421 11.45 9.91 -14.88
CA ASN A 421 12.44 9.84 -15.97
C ASN A 421 13.35 11.08 -16.07
N VAL A 422 12.83 12.29 -15.83
CA VAL A 422 13.59 13.56 -15.93
C VAL A 422 13.91 14.12 -14.55
N GLN A 423 12.86 14.48 -13.81
CA GLN A 423 12.94 14.97 -12.44
C GLN A 423 12.83 13.81 -11.46
N THR A 424 13.97 13.21 -11.12
CA THR A 424 14.03 11.87 -10.52
C THR A 424 14.37 11.83 -9.04
N GLN A 425 14.92 12.91 -8.47
CA GLN A 425 15.44 12.90 -7.11
C GLN A 425 14.48 13.61 -6.14
N PHE A 426 13.85 12.83 -5.26
CA PHE A 426 12.98 13.30 -4.18
C PHE A 426 13.67 14.19 -3.11
N CYS A 427 15.00 14.21 -3.04
CA CYS A 427 15.74 15.13 -2.18
C CYS A 427 16.07 16.45 -2.88
N LYS A 428 15.83 17.57 -2.18
CA LYS A 428 16.18 18.91 -2.66
C LYS A 428 17.69 19.13 -2.72
N HIS A 429 18.46 18.52 -1.84
CA HIS A 429 19.91 18.65 -1.77
C HIS A 429 20.59 17.30 -2.05
N LYS A 430 21.65 17.32 -2.86
CA LYS A 430 22.36 16.10 -3.26
C LYS A 430 23.14 15.52 -2.06
N ASN A 431 23.24 14.19 -2.01
CA ASN A 431 24.11 13.45 -1.08
C ASN A 431 23.82 13.68 0.41
N GLY A 432 22.57 13.95 0.78
CA GLY A 432 22.19 14.16 2.18
C GLY A 432 22.76 15.44 2.81
N SER A 433 23.23 16.36 1.99
CA SER A 433 23.68 17.69 2.43
C SER A 433 22.49 18.57 2.78
N THR A 434 22.69 19.56 3.65
CA THR A 434 21.72 20.62 3.96
C THR A 434 22.18 22.00 3.48
N SER A 435 23.34 22.07 2.80
CA SER A 435 23.92 23.33 2.34
C SER A 435 23.29 23.82 1.03
N SER A 436 23.06 25.13 0.94
CA SER A 436 22.51 25.80 -0.25
C SER A 436 23.33 25.53 -1.52
N GLY A 437 24.66 25.43 -1.40
CA GLY A 437 25.56 25.10 -2.51
C GLY A 437 25.41 23.68 -3.09
N THR A 438 24.59 22.82 -2.49
CA THR A 438 24.34 21.43 -2.94
C THR A 438 22.91 21.19 -3.43
N GLU A 439 22.14 22.27 -3.62
CA GLU A 439 20.79 22.22 -4.17
C GLU A 439 20.79 21.50 -5.53
N ASN A 440 19.85 20.58 -5.69
CA ASN A 440 19.69 19.81 -6.90
C ASN A 440 18.90 20.60 -7.92
N LYS A 441 19.59 21.50 -8.61
CA LYS A 441 18.98 22.42 -9.58
C LYS A 441 18.40 21.72 -10.80
N ASP A 442 18.86 20.51 -11.10
CA ASP A 442 18.54 19.85 -12.36
C ASP A 442 17.51 18.73 -12.14
N LYS A 443 17.77 17.81 -11.21
CA LYS A 443 17.04 16.54 -11.10
C LYS A 443 16.03 16.47 -9.95
N TYR A 444 15.74 17.59 -9.27
CA TYR A 444 14.82 17.58 -8.15
C TYR A 444 13.40 17.26 -8.64
N ALA A 445 12.79 16.21 -8.07
CA ALA A 445 11.48 15.70 -8.46
C ALA A 445 10.44 16.83 -8.51
N PHE A 446 10.38 17.62 -7.44
CA PHE A 446 9.39 18.69 -7.27
C PHE A 446 9.88 20.06 -7.77
N ARG A 447 10.77 20.10 -8.75
CA ARG A 447 11.16 21.37 -9.38
C ARG A 447 9.96 21.94 -10.13
N GLU A 448 9.72 23.24 -9.96
CA GLU A 448 8.59 23.95 -10.59
C GLU A 448 8.55 23.83 -12.12
N LYS A 449 9.71 23.59 -12.74
CA LYS A 449 9.88 23.40 -14.18
C LYS A 449 10.87 22.27 -14.43
N PRO A 450 10.77 21.49 -15.51
CA PRO A 450 11.85 20.60 -15.93
C PRO A 450 13.10 21.41 -16.31
N HIS A 451 14.30 20.89 -16.03
CA HIS A 451 15.56 21.62 -16.25
C HIS A 451 15.88 21.80 -17.74
N ASP A 452 15.56 20.81 -18.56
CA ASP A 452 15.68 20.83 -20.03
C ASP A 452 14.70 21.80 -20.71
N HIS A 453 13.67 22.23 -19.99
CA HIS A 453 12.74 23.25 -20.43
C HIS A 453 13.12 24.66 -19.97
N ASP A 454 14.18 24.85 -19.17
CA ASP A 454 14.56 26.19 -18.68
C ASP A 454 14.76 27.21 -19.81
N GLU A 455 15.43 26.81 -20.89
CA GLU A 455 15.62 27.68 -22.06
C GLU A 455 14.34 27.87 -22.87
N ALA A 456 13.55 26.80 -23.07
CA ALA A 456 12.28 26.87 -23.79
C ALA A 456 11.25 27.76 -23.06
N LEU A 457 11.43 27.96 -21.74
CA LEU A 457 10.56 28.77 -20.89
C LEU A 457 11.15 30.14 -20.53
N GLY A 458 12.47 30.27 -20.58
CA GLY A 458 13.20 31.53 -20.48
C GLY A 458 13.15 32.35 -21.77
N CYS A 459 12.80 31.67 -22.86
CA CYS A 459 12.52 32.12 -24.22
C CYS A 459 11.68 33.39 -24.33
#